data_AF-A0A957CTT6-F1
#
_entry.id   AF-A0A957CTT6-F1
#
_cell.length_a   1.000
_cell.length_b   1.000
_cell.length_c   1.000
_cell.angle_alpha   90.00
_cell.angle_beta   90.00
_cell.angle_gamma   90.00
#
_symmetry.space_group_name_H-M   'P 1'
#
loop_
_entity.id
_entity.type
_entity.pdbx_description
1 polymer ?
#
loop_
_entity_poly.entity_id
_entity_poly.type
_entity_poly.pdbx_seq_one_letter_code
_entity_poly.pdbx_strand_id
1 'polypeptide(L)'
;MAKNEILLNGALAQPFQPYRNDNKLVTARSWAPWWLEADDEAPNWQLRRPVFSTYTLDGRLTQQVSTPWGTHVAGLWQQVPSVAGNSYEFVVEAQAWSSEDSAPATQLEASEVNIQIGIDPTGGLDPSSPLIVWSDKMQPLCHWETLRVQSEAEAGIITLFLRSAPDLPKRQQTVFWRHAFLRPIGQHKRAMNIVGSGDTHIKLEPEHPQPGEPIVVRVSSTRTHEFINLMVKRPNQDATAVTFRGQTMDGDRHVWHYQFETDMDGLYEIRFVADAGARLLALRLLRVARDVQIVPSSSARMDYKRIYVLLPPTADESWLLAAARGSFDGRFTIGFSADDAGIGDFGARFVIAVNPHHWPEVLTASWFQQHYPGVKFTPVVANAPEDLEAWLHNWTGDL
;
A
#
# COMPACT_ATOMS: atom_id res chain seq x y z
N MET A 1 -3.75 9.10 10.58
CA MET A 1 -2.93 8.77 9.40
C MET A 1 -2.46 7.34 9.57
N ALA A 2 -2.81 6.43 8.67
CA ALA A 2 -2.30 5.06 8.72
C ALA A 2 -0.77 5.11 8.59
N LYS A 3 -0.04 4.64 9.61
CA LYS A 3 1.41 4.46 9.52
C LYS A 3 1.66 3.39 8.46
N ASN A 4 2.17 3.76 7.30
CA ASN A 4 2.75 2.79 6.37
C ASN A 4 4.01 2.23 7.03
N GLU A 5 3.88 1.12 7.77
CA GLU A 5 5.01 0.42 8.35
C GLU A 5 5.72 -0.40 7.28
N ILE A 6 6.76 0.19 6.69
CA ILE A 6 7.63 -0.45 5.69
C ILE A 6 8.45 -1.59 6.33
N LEU A 7 8.90 -1.35 7.56
CA LEU A 7 9.63 -2.30 8.38
C LEU A 7 8.75 -3.47 8.82
N LEU A 8 9.36 -4.64 8.94
CA LEU A 8 8.76 -5.77 9.64
C LEU A 8 9.26 -5.79 11.09
N ASN A 9 8.35 -5.88 12.06
CA ASN A 9 8.67 -5.85 13.49
C ASN A 9 9.58 -4.67 13.87
N GLY A 10 9.19 -3.45 13.47
CA GLY A 10 9.91 -2.22 13.83
C GLY A 10 9.99 -2.00 15.34
N ALA A 11 9.09 -2.59 16.13
CA ALA A 11 9.18 -2.54 17.58
C ALA A 11 10.45 -3.19 18.15
N LEU A 12 11.15 -4.05 17.37
CA LEU A 12 12.29 -4.89 17.82
C LEU A 12 11.91 -5.67 19.09
N ALA A 13 10.67 -6.17 19.08
CA ALA A 13 10.03 -6.82 20.21
C ALA A 13 9.47 -8.17 19.77
N GLN A 14 8.54 -8.71 20.56
CA GLN A 14 7.91 -9.99 20.27
C GLN A 14 7.21 -10.00 18.89
N PRO A 15 7.19 -11.14 18.19
CA PRO A 15 7.82 -12.41 18.59
C PRO A 15 9.34 -12.42 18.34
N PHE A 16 10.06 -13.17 19.17
CA PHE A 16 11.49 -13.48 18.98
C PHE A 16 11.66 -14.94 18.55
N GLN A 17 12.75 -15.24 17.85
CA GLN A 17 13.04 -16.59 17.38
C GLN A 17 14.56 -16.83 17.27
N PRO A 18 15.01 -18.09 17.36
CA PRO A 18 16.37 -18.46 17.01
C PRO A 18 16.63 -18.22 15.52
N TYR A 19 17.69 -17.49 15.19
CA TYR A 19 18.15 -17.33 13.82
C TYR A 19 18.78 -18.64 13.33
N ARG A 20 18.24 -19.20 12.23
CA ARG A 20 18.71 -20.46 11.62
C ARG A 20 18.86 -21.60 12.62
N ASN A 21 17.92 -21.69 13.59
CA ASN A 21 17.88 -22.69 14.66
C ASN A 21 19.04 -22.62 15.68
N ASP A 22 19.81 -21.53 15.71
CA ASP A 22 20.83 -21.31 16.75
C ASP A 22 20.24 -20.54 17.93
N ASN A 23 20.09 -21.23 19.08
CA ASN A 23 19.53 -20.65 20.30
C ASN A 23 20.42 -19.57 20.95
N LYS A 24 21.66 -19.39 20.50
CA LYS A 24 22.51 -18.26 20.89
C LYS A 24 22.26 -17.01 20.06
N LEU A 25 21.48 -17.13 18.98
CA LEU A 25 21.13 -16.07 18.05
C LEU A 25 19.64 -15.75 18.08
N VAL A 26 19.10 -15.42 19.26
CA VAL A 26 17.68 -15.07 19.38
C VAL A 26 17.48 -13.62 18.96
N THR A 27 16.68 -13.42 17.92
CA THR A 27 16.42 -12.11 17.32
C THR A 27 14.92 -11.83 17.20
N ALA A 28 14.55 -10.56 17.24
CA ALA A 28 13.22 -10.09 16.94
C ALA A 28 12.86 -10.57 15.52
N ARG A 29 11.71 -11.23 15.35
CA ARG A 29 11.34 -11.83 14.07
C ARG A 29 11.42 -10.79 12.93
N SER A 30 11.94 -11.21 11.79
CA SER A 30 12.26 -10.36 10.63
C SER A 30 13.52 -9.50 10.76
N TRP A 31 14.31 -9.64 11.81
CA TRP A 31 15.67 -9.11 11.88
C TRP A 31 16.65 -10.28 11.94
N ALA A 32 17.81 -10.12 11.29
CA ALA A 32 18.87 -11.12 11.28
C ALA A 32 20.13 -10.57 11.94
N PRO A 33 20.90 -11.38 12.67
CA PRO A 33 22.16 -10.96 13.26
C PRO A 33 23.26 -10.90 12.19
N TRP A 34 24.26 -10.08 12.47
CA TRP A 34 25.55 -10.07 11.76
C TRP A 34 26.67 -9.73 12.74
N TRP A 35 27.87 -10.22 12.47
CA TRP A 35 29.09 -9.90 13.21
C TRP A 35 30.30 -10.02 12.29
N LEU A 36 31.35 -9.26 12.57
CA LEU A 36 32.67 -9.51 12.02
C LEU A 36 33.39 -10.57 12.87
N GLU A 37 34.13 -11.44 12.20
CA GLU A 37 34.92 -12.48 12.86
C GLU A 37 36.33 -11.96 13.13
N ALA A 38 36.94 -12.43 14.21
CA ALA A 38 38.32 -12.14 14.53
C ALA A 38 39.25 -12.97 13.65
N ASP A 39 40.45 -12.46 13.36
CA ASP A 39 41.52 -13.27 12.80
C ASP A 39 41.94 -14.38 13.78
N ASP A 40 42.44 -15.51 13.27
CA ASP A 40 42.82 -16.67 14.10
C ASP A 40 43.90 -16.36 15.16
N GLU A 41 44.73 -15.32 14.93
CA GLU A 41 45.78 -14.87 15.85
C GLU A 41 45.32 -13.77 16.81
N ALA A 42 44.08 -13.28 16.67
CA ALA A 42 43.57 -12.20 17.51
C ALA A 42 43.44 -12.64 18.97
N PRO A 43 43.68 -11.74 19.94
CA PRO A 43 43.40 -12.01 21.35
C PRO A 43 41.95 -12.47 21.55
N ASN A 44 41.73 -13.39 22.50
CA ASN A 44 40.42 -14.00 22.73
C ASN A 44 39.31 -13.04 23.16
N TRP A 45 39.65 -11.79 23.53
CA TRP A 45 38.72 -10.72 23.86
C TRP A 45 38.33 -9.87 22.64
N GLN A 46 39.07 -9.96 21.54
CA GLN A 46 38.85 -9.15 20.35
C GLN A 46 37.80 -9.79 19.43
N LEU A 47 36.87 -8.98 18.90
CA LEU A 47 35.85 -9.40 17.92
C LEU A 47 35.16 -10.72 18.27
N ARG A 48 34.80 -10.88 19.56
CA ARG A 48 34.08 -12.06 20.01
C ARG A 48 32.68 -12.05 19.42
N ARG A 49 32.22 -13.21 18.95
CA ARG A 49 30.84 -13.40 18.51
C ARG A 49 29.87 -13.05 19.65
N PRO A 50 28.98 -12.07 19.47
CA PRO A 50 28.01 -11.71 20.50
C PRO A 50 26.96 -12.79 20.72
N VAL A 51 26.37 -12.78 21.91
CA VAL A 51 25.10 -13.47 22.18
C VAL A 51 23.97 -12.51 21.83
N PHE A 52 23.01 -13.01 21.05
CA PHE A 52 21.77 -12.28 20.74
C PHE A 52 20.64 -12.92 21.53
N SER A 53 19.95 -12.10 22.31
CA SER A 53 18.94 -12.56 23.27
C SER A 53 17.85 -11.52 23.46
N THR A 54 16.88 -11.87 24.29
CA THR A 54 15.89 -10.93 24.79
C THR A 54 16.28 -10.46 26.19
N TYR A 55 15.93 -9.23 26.53
CA TYR A 55 16.14 -8.69 27.87
C TYR A 55 14.99 -7.79 28.29
N THR A 56 14.49 -7.97 29.51
CA THR A 56 13.46 -7.08 30.06
C THR A 56 14.14 -5.85 30.66
N LEU A 57 14.00 -4.71 29.99
CA LEU A 57 14.51 -3.41 30.41
C LEU A 57 13.34 -2.43 30.50
N ASP A 58 13.23 -1.69 31.60
CA ASP A 58 12.14 -0.75 31.87
C ASP A 58 10.74 -1.38 31.73
N GLY A 59 10.58 -2.63 32.19
CA GLY A 59 9.32 -3.36 32.12
C GLY A 59 8.94 -3.88 30.72
N ARG A 60 9.83 -3.75 29.73
CA ARG A 60 9.58 -4.19 28.35
C ARG A 60 10.66 -5.14 27.85
N LEU A 61 10.24 -6.14 27.10
CA LEU A 61 11.17 -7.03 26.40
C LEU A 61 11.80 -6.31 25.21
N THR A 62 13.13 -6.27 25.18
CA THR A 62 13.95 -5.60 24.17
C THR A 62 14.90 -6.58 23.52
N GLN A 63 15.39 -6.22 22.32
CA GLN A 63 16.43 -6.96 21.65
C GLN A 63 17.79 -6.64 22.27
N GLN A 64 18.51 -7.67 22.72
CA GLN A 64 19.82 -7.56 23.34
C GLN A 64 20.92 -8.10 22.40
N VAL A 65 22.07 -7.43 22.40
CA VAL A 65 23.34 -7.90 21.84
C VAL A 65 24.41 -7.77 22.93
N SER A 66 24.99 -8.88 23.38
CA SER A 66 25.85 -8.92 24.58
C SER A 66 27.18 -9.61 24.31
N THR A 67 28.27 -9.04 24.79
CA THR A 67 29.64 -9.55 24.58
C THR A 67 30.54 -9.25 25.80
N PRO A 68 30.19 -9.76 27.00
CA PRO A 68 30.92 -9.42 28.21
C PRO A 68 32.37 -9.92 28.15
N TRP A 69 33.30 -9.11 28.69
CA TRP A 69 34.75 -9.30 28.59
C TRP A 69 35.25 -9.42 27.15
N GLY A 70 34.61 -8.70 26.23
CA GLY A 70 34.96 -8.74 24.83
C GLY A 70 34.59 -7.46 24.08
N THR A 71 35.24 -7.27 22.95
CA THR A 71 34.82 -6.32 21.92
C THR A 71 34.10 -7.07 20.81
N HIS A 72 33.32 -6.36 20.01
CA HIS A 72 32.65 -6.89 18.83
C HIS A 72 32.48 -5.79 17.80
N VAL A 73 32.21 -6.17 16.55
CA VAL A 73 31.58 -5.30 15.57
C VAL A 73 30.41 -6.08 15.00
N ALA A 74 29.20 -5.73 15.42
CA ALA A 74 28.04 -6.56 15.21
C ALA A 74 26.73 -5.79 15.40
N GLY A 75 25.65 -6.42 14.96
CA GLY A 75 24.30 -5.97 15.25
C GLY A 75 23.28 -6.73 14.43
N LEU A 76 22.27 -6.02 13.93
CA LEU A 76 21.13 -6.60 13.25
C LEU A 76 20.93 -5.96 11.88
N TRP A 77 20.27 -6.67 10.97
CA TRP A 77 19.89 -6.12 9.67
C TRP A 77 18.50 -6.59 9.23
N GLN A 78 17.89 -5.79 8.35
CA GLN A 78 16.64 -6.10 7.64
C GLN A 78 16.65 -5.45 6.26
N GLN A 79 16.27 -6.20 5.23
CA GLN A 79 15.96 -5.68 3.91
C GLN A 79 14.50 -5.27 3.80
N VAL A 80 14.27 -4.15 3.14
CA VAL A 80 12.93 -3.60 2.93
C VAL A 80 12.74 -3.16 1.48
N PRO A 81 11.51 -3.20 0.95
CA PRO A 81 11.25 -2.70 -0.39
C PRO A 81 11.41 -1.18 -0.43
N SER A 82 12.01 -0.69 -1.51
CA SER A 82 12.24 0.73 -1.76
C SER A 82 11.93 1.09 -3.22
N VAL A 83 11.99 2.38 -3.52
CA VAL A 83 11.92 2.90 -4.90
C VAL A 83 13.18 3.72 -5.14
N ALA A 84 13.92 3.39 -6.19
CA ALA A 84 15.11 4.14 -6.55
C ALA A 84 14.80 5.64 -6.76
N GLY A 85 15.66 6.50 -6.21
CA GLY A 85 15.49 7.95 -6.19
C GLY A 85 14.57 8.49 -5.09
N ASN A 86 13.99 7.64 -4.23
CA ASN A 86 13.31 8.12 -3.02
C ASN A 86 14.29 8.22 -1.86
N SER A 87 14.22 9.30 -1.09
CA SER A 87 14.93 9.44 0.18
C SER A 87 14.15 8.80 1.33
N TYR A 88 14.86 8.12 2.21
CA TYR A 88 14.31 7.46 3.39
C TYR A 88 15.02 7.98 4.65
N GLU A 89 14.25 8.16 5.72
CA GLU A 89 14.76 8.41 7.06
C GLU A 89 14.53 7.17 7.92
N PHE A 90 15.63 6.66 8.49
CA PHE A 90 15.64 5.55 9.42
C PHE A 90 15.95 6.05 10.83
N VAL A 91 15.16 5.60 11.80
CA VAL A 91 15.19 6.04 13.20
C VAL A 91 15.11 4.83 14.12
N VAL A 92 15.95 4.76 15.14
CA VAL A 92 15.95 3.65 16.13
C VAL A 92 16.34 4.17 17.50
N GLU A 93 15.76 3.61 18.56
CA GLU A 93 16.19 3.85 19.94
C GLU A 93 17.19 2.80 20.40
N ALA A 94 18.28 3.23 21.02
CA ALA A 94 19.31 2.35 21.57
C ALA A 94 19.79 2.81 22.95
N GLN A 95 20.24 1.85 23.75
CA GLN A 95 20.97 2.06 25.00
C GLN A 95 22.09 1.03 25.09
N ALA A 96 23.18 1.37 25.78
CA ALA A 96 24.21 0.41 26.16
C ALA A 96 24.55 0.41 27.64
N TRP A 97 25.05 -0.73 28.11
CA TRP A 97 25.80 -0.87 29.34
C TRP A 97 27.24 -1.22 29.01
N SER A 98 28.16 -0.43 29.56
CA SER A 98 29.60 -0.66 29.51
C SER A 98 30.19 -0.30 30.86
N SER A 99 30.76 -1.26 31.58
CA SER A 99 31.24 -1.07 32.95
C SER A 99 32.15 -2.21 33.41
N GLU A 100 33.08 -1.92 34.31
CA GLU A 100 33.86 -2.92 35.07
C GLU A 100 33.09 -3.49 36.27
N ASP A 101 32.02 -2.83 36.70
CA ASP A 101 31.15 -3.35 37.76
C ASP A 101 30.26 -4.50 37.25
N SER A 102 29.90 -5.41 38.15
CA SER A 102 28.82 -6.38 37.93
C SER A 102 27.43 -5.79 38.06
N ALA A 103 27.24 -4.69 38.79
CA ALA A 103 25.93 -4.08 38.99
C ALA A 103 25.39 -3.50 37.67
N PRO A 104 24.15 -3.82 37.27
CA PRO A 104 23.58 -3.37 35.99
C PRO A 104 23.46 -1.84 35.94
N ALA A 105 23.51 -1.29 34.73
CA ALA A 105 23.35 0.14 34.47
C ALA A 105 24.34 1.05 35.23
N THR A 106 25.57 0.57 35.43
CA THR A 106 26.69 1.37 35.93
C THR A 106 27.61 1.80 34.78
N GLN A 107 28.51 2.73 35.06
CA GLN A 107 29.48 3.27 34.08
C GLN A 107 30.91 3.29 34.66
N LEU A 108 31.24 2.38 35.58
CA LEU A 108 32.57 2.32 36.18
C LEU A 108 33.59 1.96 35.10
N GLU A 109 34.46 2.92 34.77
CA GLU A 109 35.45 2.77 33.69
C GLU A 109 34.82 2.28 32.37
N ALA A 110 33.71 2.88 31.95
CA ALA A 110 33.00 2.51 30.74
C ALA A 110 33.90 2.59 29.48
N SER A 111 33.65 1.72 28.50
CA SER A 111 34.19 1.84 27.15
C SER A 111 33.26 2.67 26.27
N GLU A 112 33.83 3.32 25.26
CA GLU A 112 33.08 3.73 24.07
C GLU A 112 32.40 2.49 23.46
N VAL A 113 31.11 2.61 23.16
CA VAL A 113 30.23 1.57 22.60
C VAL A 113 30.00 1.73 21.10
N ASN A 114 30.25 2.93 20.57
CA ASN A 114 30.23 3.28 19.14
C ASN A 114 28.97 2.75 18.43
N ILE A 115 27.80 3.09 18.95
CA ILE A 115 26.52 2.68 18.36
C ILE A 115 26.24 3.51 17.12
N GLN A 116 25.81 2.85 16.05
CA GLN A 116 25.40 3.47 14.79
C GLN A 116 24.21 2.71 14.18
N ILE A 117 23.39 3.44 13.42
CA ILE A 117 22.46 2.86 12.45
C ILE A 117 22.86 3.26 11.03
N GLY A 118 22.56 2.42 10.05
CA GLY A 118 22.95 2.65 8.66
C GLY A 118 21.93 2.17 7.64
N ILE A 119 22.03 2.72 6.43
CA ILE A 119 21.25 2.32 5.25
C ILE A 119 22.23 2.02 4.11
N ASP A 120 22.20 0.78 3.61
CA ASP A 120 22.78 0.46 2.30
C ASP A 120 21.76 0.79 1.21
N PRO A 121 22.00 1.82 0.38
CA PRO A 121 21.06 2.28 -0.63
C PRO A 121 20.88 1.30 -1.80
N THR A 122 21.81 0.36 -1.96
CA THR A 122 21.82 -0.64 -3.04
C THR A 122 21.15 -1.96 -2.62
N GLY A 123 20.87 -2.13 -1.33
CA GLY A 123 20.35 -3.38 -0.78
C GLY A 123 21.41 -4.45 -0.54
N GLY A 124 22.70 -4.07 -0.49
CA GLY A 124 23.80 -4.97 -0.14
C GLY A 124 23.64 -5.60 1.25
N LEU A 125 24.18 -6.81 1.42
CA LEU A 125 24.16 -7.54 2.70
C LEU A 125 25.51 -7.58 3.41
N ASP A 126 26.57 -7.06 2.78
CA ASP A 126 27.91 -6.99 3.39
C ASP A 126 27.95 -5.83 4.39
N PRO A 127 28.05 -6.10 5.71
CA PRO A 127 28.05 -5.04 6.73
C PRO A 127 29.34 -4.21 6.73
N SER A 128 30.36 -4.60 5.98
CA SER A 128 31.62 -3.85 5.81
C SER A 128 31.62 -2.94 4.57
N SER A 129 30.54 -2.98 3.78
CA SER A 129 30.41 -2.20 2.54
C SER A 129 30.61 -0.70 2.80
N PRO A 130 31.45 -0.01 2.00
CA PRO A 130 31.64 1.43 2.11
C PRO A 130 30.42 2.22 1.57
N LEU A 131 29.47 1.55 0.91
CA LEU A 131 28.25 2.17 0.40
C LEU A 131 27.22 2.41 1.50
N ILE A 132 27.38 1.79 2.67
CA ILE A 132 26.47 1.99 3.79
C ILE A 132 26.62 3.42 4.30
N VAL A 133 25.52 4.17 4.24
CA VAL A 133 25.42 5.50 4.86
C VAL A 133 25.14 5.30 6.34
N TRP A 134 26.12 5.56 7.19
CA TRP A 134 26.02 5.47 8.64
C TRP A 134 25.65 6.81 9.28
N SER A 135 24.91 6.76 10.38
CA SER A 135 24.78 7.86 11.34
C SER A 135 26.09 8.12 12.08
N ASP A 136 26.16 9.27 12.76
CA ASP A 136 27.23 9.55 13.72
C ASP A 136 27.31 8.47 14.81
N LYS A 137 28.52 8.23 15.32
CA LYS A 137 28.74 7.32 16.45
C LYS A 137 28.17 7.94 17.72
N MET A 138 27.35 7.16 18.43
CA MET A 138 26.72 7.57 19.68
C MET A 138 27.18 6.68 20.85
N GLN A 139 27.16 7.26 22.04
CA GLN A 139 27.57 6.61 23.30
C GLN A 139 26.43 6.62 24.36
N PRO A 140 25.26 6.02 24.07
CA PRO A 140 24.11 6.10 24.96
C PRO A 140 24.24 5.16 26.17
N LEU A 141 25.16 5.48 27.07
CA LEU A 141 25.43 4.69 28.26
C LEU A 141 24.31 4.91 29.29
N CYS A 142 23.61 3.83 29.66
CA CYS A 142 22.57 3.80 30.70
C CYS A 142 21.39 4.77 30.51
N HIS A 143 21.18 5.27 29.29
CA HIS A 143 19.99 5.99 28.88
C HIS A 143 19.61 5.62 27.44
N TRP A 144 18.33 5.80 27.10
CA TRP A 144 17.85 5.63 25.74
C TRP A 144 18.12 6.87 24.91
N GLU A 145 18.76 6.67 23.75
CA GLU A 145 19.03 7.71 22.77
C GLU A 145 18.38 7.35 21.43
N THR A 146 17.97 8.35 20.65
CA THR A 146 17.34 8.16 19.35
C THR A 146 18.32 8.46 18.23
N LEU A 147 18.75 7.44 17.51
CA LEU A 147 19.62 7.57 16.34
C LEU A 147 18.79 7.84 15.09
N ARG A 148 19.35 8.62 14.15
CA ARG A 148 18.71 8.98 12.88
C ARG A 148 19.73 8.96 11.75
N VAL A 149 19.33 8.44 10.59
CA VAL A 149 20.12 8.51 9.35
C VAL A 149 19.19 8.66 8.16
N GLN A 150 19.66 9.35 7.12
CA GLN A 150 18.93 9.54 5.88
C GLN A 150 19.78 9.06 4.71
N SER A 151 19.13 8.43 3.73
CA SER A 151 19.78 7.98 2.51
C SER A 151 18.78 7.92 1.35
N GLU A 152 19.26 8.15 0.13
CA GLU A 152 18.48 7.95 -1.10
C GLU A 152 18.63 6.51 -1.56
N ALA A 153 17.52 5.82 -1.81
CA ALA A 153 17.57 4.47 -2.34
C ALA A 153 18.08 4.47 -3.78
N GLU A 154 19.02 3.60 -4.10
CA GLU A 154 19.54 3.39 -5.45
C GLU A 154 18.89 2.18 -6.14
N ALA A 155 18.22 1.32 -5.36
CA ALA A 155 17.58 0.10 -5.85
C ALA A 155 16.13 -0.06 -5.36
N GLY A 156 15.47 -1.13 -5.82
CA GLY A 156 14.15 -1.56 -5.35
C GLY A 156 14.15 -2.23 -3.97
N ILE A 157 15.33 -2.45 -3.38
CA ILE A 157 15.54 -2.90 -2.01
C ILE A 157 16.64 -2.03 -1.39
N ILE A 158 16.47 -1.67 -0.12
CA ILE A 158 17.55 -1.16 0.73
C ILE A 158 17.76 -2.10 1.91
N THR A 159 18.97 -2.10 2.47
CA THR A 159 19.28 -2.85 3.70
C THR A 159 19.50 -1.88 4.83
N LEU A 160 18.86 -2.13 5.96
CA LEU A 160 19.01 -1.36 7.18
C LEU A 160 19.91 -2.12 8.13
N PHE A 161 20.87 -1.43 8.74
CA PHE A 161 21.82 -2.00 9.69
C PHE A 161 21.72 -1.30 11.04
N LEU A 162 21.76 -2.10 12.10
CA LEU A 162 22.07 -1.68 13.46
C LEU A 162 23.50 -2.16 13.77
N ARG A 163 24.30 -1.31 14.38
CA ARG A 163 25.71 -1.58 14.68
C ARG A 163 26.08 -1.13 16.08
N SER A 164 26.91 -1.93 16.72
CA SER A 164 27.69 -1.53 17.90
C SER A 164 29.11 -2.05 17.75
N ALA A 165 30.08 -1.27 18.24
CA ALA A 165 31.50 -1.51 17.99
C ALA A 165 32.37 -1.06 19.18
N PRO A 166 32.23 -1.67 20.36
CA PRO A 166 32.95 -1.20 21.53
C PRO A 166 34.46 -1.39 21.46
N ASP A 167 35.18 -0.41 22.00
CA ASP A 167 36.64 -0.34 21.88
C ASP A 167 37.38 -1.18 22.92
N LEU A 168 36.81 -1.41 24.10
CA LEU A 168 37.44 -2.14 25.20
C LEU A 168 36.56 -3.29 25.74
N PRO A 169 37.17 -4.41 26.19
CA PRO A 169 36.46 -5.61 26.63
C PRO A 169 35.97 -5.51 28.08
N LYS A 170 34.96 -4.67 28.32
CA LYS A 170 34.41 -4.43 29.66
C LYS A 170 33.62 -5.61 30.22
N ARG A 171 33.61 -5.74 31.54
CA ARG A 171 32.89 -6.81 32.26
C ARG A 171 31.41 -6.83 31.88
N GLN A 172 30.76 -5.68 31.88
CA GLN A 172 29.48 -5.47 31.21
C GLN A 172 29.73 -4.87 29.86
N GLN A 173 29.20 -5.51 28.83
CA GLN A 173 29.23 -4.98 27.47
C GLN A 173 27.98 -5.47 26.75
N THR A 174 26.95 -4.63 26.72
CA THR A 174 25.64 -5.01 26.18
C THR A 174 24.94 -3.82 25.56
N VAL A 175 24.30 -4.04 24.42
CA VAL A 175 23.49 -3.06 23.70
C VAL A 175 22.06 -3.55 23.62
N PHE A 176 21.13 -2.63 23.79
CA PHE A 176 19.70 -2.87 23.71
C PHE A 176 19.10 -2.01 22.61
N TRP A 177 18.23 -2.60 21.80
CA TRP A 177 17.56 -1.92 20.69
C TRP A 177 16.05 -1.98 20.83
N ARG A 178 15.36 -0.88 20.50
CA ARG A 178 13.90 -0.82 20.40
C ARG A 178 13.44 0.24 19.40
N HIS A 179 12.17 0.18 19.01
CA HIS A 179 11.50 1.25 18.25
C HIS A 179 12.24 1.71 16.98
N ALA A 180 12.54 0.76 16.10
CA ALA A 180 12.92 1.05 14.73
C ALA A 180 11.72 1.52 13.89
N PHE A 181 11.92 2.61 13.17
CA PHE A 181 10.94 3.18 12.25
C PHE A 181 11.65 3.66 10.98
N LEU A 182 11.02 3.44 9.83
CA LEU A 182 11.48 3.90 8.53
C LEU A 182 10.35 4.65 7.84
N ARG A 183 10.64 5.82 7.29
CA ARG A 183 9.70 6.58 6.45
C ARG A 183 10.36 7.11 5.19
N PRO A 184 9.65 7.20 4.07
CA PRO A 184 10.07 8.04 2.97
C PRO A 184 9.95 9.52 3.37
N ILE A 185 10.86 10.34 2.87
CA ILE A 185 10.88 11.79 3.07
C ILE A 185 10.94 12.51 1.71
N GLY A 186 10.44 13.75 1.64
CA GLY A 186 10.44 14.54 0.41
C GLY A 186 9.38 14.12 -0.61
N GLN A 187 9.63 14.41 -1.89
CA GLN A 187 8.75 14.02 -3.00
C GLN A 187 8.81 12.51 -3.21
N HIS A 188 7.91 11.79 -2.54
CA HIS A 188 7.86 10.34 -2.59
C HIS A 188 7.20 9.85 -3.89
N LYS A 189 7.99 9.21 -4.75
CA LYS A 189 7.45 8.43 -5.87
C LYS A 189 6.78 7.19 -5.31
N ARG A 190 5.46 7.10 -5.47
CA ARG A 190 4.72 5.87 -5.23
C ARG A 190 4.93 4.95 -6.42
N ALA A 191 5.88 4.04 -6.32
CA ALA A 191 5.97 2.93 -7.25
C ALA A 191 5.41 1.67 -6.56
N MET A 192 4.47 1.02 -7.24
CA MET A 192 4.00 -0.33 -6.87
C MET A 192 5.10 -1.32 -7.28
N ASN A 193 6.24 -1.28 -6.58
CA ASN A 193 7.38 -2.07 -6.98
C ASN A 193 7.10 -3.54 -6.71
N ILE A 194 6.92 -4.31 -7.79
CA ILE A 194 7.21 -5.73 -7.78
C ILE A 194 8.73 -5.80 -7.62
N VAL A 195 9.16 -6.24 -6.45
CA VAL A 195 10.58 -6.41 -6.15
C VAL A 195 10.91 -7.87 -6.41
N GLY A 196 12.01 -8.15 -7.08
CA GLY A 196 12.60 -9.47 -7.14
C GLY A 196 14.10 -9.33 -7.26
N SER A 197 14.89 -10.17 -6.58
CA SER A 197 16.18 -10.49 -7.16
C SER A 197 15.89 -10.97 -8.58
N GLY A 198 16.55 -10.44 -9.61
CA GLY A 198 16.09 -10.61 -11.01
C GLY A 198 15.85 -12.05 -11.49
N ASP A 199 16.25 -13.06 -10.70
CA ASP A 199 15.98 -14.48 -10.89
C ASP A 199 14.72 -15.03 -10.17
N THR A 200 14.23 -14.40 -9.10
CA THR A 200 13.12 -14.89 -8.26
C THR A 200 11.78 -14.26 -8.65
N HIS A 201 10.82 -15.10 -9.02
CA HIS A 201 9.53 -14.67 -9.58
C HIS A 201 8.36 -15.29 -8.81
N ILE A 202 7.35 -14.47 -8.46
CA ILE A 202 6.12 -14.91 -7.80
C ILE A 202 4.99 -14.96 -8.83
N LYS A 203 4.42 -16.16 -9.08
CA LYS A 203 3.19 -16.37 -9.86
C LYS A 203 2.02 -16.69 -8.94
N LEU A 204 0.83 -16.19 -9.29
CA LEU A 204 -0.40 -16.32 -8.51
C LEU A 204 -1.48 -16.94 -9.39
N GLU A 205 -2.24 -17.87 -8.85
CA GLU A 205 -3.38 -18.51 -9.53
C GLU A 205 -4.57 -18.57 -8.55
N PRO A 206 -5.71 -17.93 -8.85
CA PRO A 206 -5.95 -17.03 -10.01
C PRO A 206 -5.23 -15.67 -9.86
N GLU A 207 -5.00 -14.98 -10.98
CA GLU A 207 -4.36 -13.64 -10.96
C GLU A 207 -5.29 -12.51 -10.52
N HIS A 208 -6.61 -12.70 -10.69
CA HIS A 208 -7.66 -11.75 -10.35
C HIS A 208 -8.70 -12.43 -9.44
N PRO A 209 -8.34 -12.74 -8.19
CA PRO A 209 -9.24 -13.43 -7.27
C PRO A 209 -10.35 -12.54 -6.72
N GLN A 210 -11.46 -13.19 -6.38
CA GLN A 210 -12.52 -12.61 -5.58
C GLN A 210 -12.32 -12.95 -4.09
N PRO A 211 -12.84 -12.14 -3.15
CA PRO A 211 -12.80 -12.48 -1.73
C PRO A 211 -13.49 -13.82 -1.44
N GLY A 212 -12.81 -14.66 -0.68
CA GLY A 212 -13.19 -16.03 -0.34
C GLY A 212 -12.45 -17.08 -1.16
N GLU A 213 -11.76 -16.70 -2.23
CA GLU A 213 -11.05 -17.65 -3.09
C GLU A 213 -9.65 -17.97 -2.54
N PRO A 214 -9.24 -19.26 -2.54
CA PRO A 214 -7.87 -19.66 -2.23
C PRO A 214 -6.93 -19.29 -3.37
N ILE A 215 -5.75 -18.79 -3.02
CA ILE A 215 -4.69 -18.43 -3.98
C ILE A 215 -3.57 -19.46 -3.89
N VAL A 216 -3.21 -20.03 -5.03
CA VAL A 216 -1.99 -20.81 -5.17
C VAL A 216 -0.86 -19.87 -5.58
N VAL A 217 0.24 -19.92 -4.84
CA VAL A 217 1.43 -19.12 -5.09
C VAL A 217 2.57 -20.03 -5.51
N ARG A 218 3.13 -19.75 -6.69
CA ARG A 218 4.32 -20.44 -7.22
C ARG A 218 5.47 -19.45 -7.23
N VAL A 219 6.45 -19.67 -6.35
CA VAL A 219 7.70 -18.90 -6.36
C VAL A 219 8.76 -19.70 -7.10
N SER A 220 9.42 -19.12 -8.10
CA SER A 220 10.46 -19.80 -8.87
C SER A 220 11.77 -19.03 -8.89
N SER A 221 12.90 -19.72 -8.82
CA SER A 221 14.25 -19.15 -8.87
C SER A 221 15.23 -20.10 -9.54
N THR A 222 16.25 -19.58 -10.23
CA THR A 222 17.39 -20.39 -10.72
C THR A 222 18.36 -20.75 -9.61
N ARG A 223 18.29 -20.05 -8.47
CA ARG A 223 19.10 -20.33 -7.27
C ARG A 223 18.22 -20.98 -6.21
N THR A 224 18.79 -21.94 -5.48
CA THR A 224 18.16 -22.42 -4.25
C THR A 224 18.25 -21.36 -3.17
N HIS A 225 17.22 -21.30 -2.31
CA HIS A 225 17.15 -20.41 -1.18
C HIS A 225 16.83 -21.22 0.07
N GLU A 226 17.52 -20.94 1.17
CA GLU A 226 17.32 -21.61 2.46
C GLU A 226 16.59 -20.70 3.45
N PHE A 227 16.01 -21.30 4.50
CA PHE A 227 15.26 -20.59 5.55
C PHE A 227 14.16 -19.68 5.01
N ILE A 228 13.53 -20.12 3.92
CA ILE A 228 12.51 -19.36 3.19
C ILE A 228 11.13 -19.44 3.83
N ASN A 229 10.35 -18.40 3.60
CA ASN A 229 8.93 -18.37 3.92
C ASN A 229 8.19 -17.43 2.96
N LEU A 230 6.88 -17.58 2.89
CA LEU A 230 5.99 -16.63 2.23
C LEU A 230 5.17 -15.91 3.30
N MET A 231 5.34 -14.59 3.37
CA MET A 231 4.56 -13.72 4.26
C MET A 231 3.55 -12.96 3.44
N VAL A 232 2.29 -12.95 3.88
CA VAL A 232 1.23 -12.22 3.20
C VAL A 232 0.59 -11.25 4.19
N LYS A 233 0.66 -9.95 3.88
CA LYS A 233 -0.05 -8.90 4.59
C LYS A 233 -1.36 -8.60 3.86
N ARG A 234 -2.43 -8.55 4.64
CA ARG A 234 -3.79 -8.18 4.21
C ARG A 234 -3.89 -6.66 4.02
N PRO A 235 -4.96 -6.16 3.36
CA PRO A 235 -5.18 -4.72 3.15
C PRO A 235 -5.19 -3.91 4.46
N ASN A 236 -5.66 -4.52 5.55
CA ASN A 236 -5.70 -3.92 6.89
C ASN A 236 -4.35 -3.99 7.65
N GLN A 237 -3.26 -4.44 7.00
CA GLN A 237 -1.91 -4.65 7.53
C GLN A 237 -1.69 -5.88 8.42
N ASP A 238 -2.72 -6.69 8.69
CA ASP A 238 -2.55 -7.94 9.43
C ASP A 238 -1.91 -9.03 8.56
N ALA A 239 -1.20 -9.96 9.19
CA ALA A 239 -0.73 -11.16 8.50
C ALA A 239 -1.88 -12.17 8.28
N THR A 240 -1.85 -12.89 7.17
CA THR A 240 -2.70 -14.08 6.95
C THR A 240 -1.89 -15.37 7.04
N ALA A 241 -2.57 -16.48 7.33
CA ALA A 241 -1.96 -17.79 7.38
C ALA A 241 -1.59 -18.26 5.96
N VAL A 242 -0.39 -18.84 5.85
CA VAL A 242 0.13 -19.36 4.57
C VAL A 242 0.54 -20.81 4.79
N THR A 243 0.11 -21.68 3.89
CA THR A 243 0.43 -23.10 3.90
C THR A 243 1.50 -23.40 2.86
N PHE A 244 2.62 -23.97 3.28
CA PHE A 244 3.62 -24.51 2.36
C PHE A 244 3.14 -25.87 1.84
N ARG A 245 3.07 -26.02 0.51
CA ARG A 245 2.59 -27.22 -0.18
C ARG A 245 3.71 -28.12 -0.71
N GLY A 246 4.94 -27.62 -0.74
CA GLY A 246 6.11 -28.39 -1.14
C GLY A 246 7.00 -27.66 -2.13
N GLN A 247 8.11 -28.32 -2.47
CA GLN A 247 9.10 -27.85 -3.42
C GLN A 247 9.19 -28.84 -4.58
N THR A 248 9.30 -28.32 -5.80
CA THR A 248 9.57 -29.12 -7.00
C THR A 248 10.68 -28.47 -7.82
N MET A 249 11.08 -29.14 -8.90
CA MET A 249 11.90 -28.56 -9.96
C MET A 249 11.07 -28.44 -11.24
N ASP A 250 11.26 -27.34 -11.97
CA ASP A 250 10.66 -27.06 -13.27
C ASP A 250 11.80 -26.64 -14.22
N GLY A 251 12.30 -27.61 -15.01
CA GLY A 251 13.55 -27.46 -15.74
C GLY A 251 14.75 -27.26 -14.79
N ASP A 252 15.43 -26.13 -14.93
CA ASP A 252 16.56 -25.70 -14.09
C ASP A 252 16.13 -24.82 -12.90
N ARG A 253 14.83 -24.53 -12.75
CA ARG A 253 14.31 -23.64 -11.70
C ARG A 253 13.81 -24.44 -10.50
N HIS A 254 14.18 -23.99 -9.31
CA HIS A 254 13.54 -24.41 -8.07
C HIS A 254 12.18 -23.73 -7.95
N VAL A 255 11.14 -24.49 -7.60
CA VAL A 255 9.78 -23.96 -7.44
C VAL A 255 9.23 -24.32 -6.07
N TRP A 256 8.81 -23.30 -5.32
CA TRP A 256 8.14 -23.43 -4.02
C TRP A 256 6.66 -23.12 -4.16
N HIS A 257 5.83 -24.01 -3.64
CA HIS A 257 4.38 -23.92 -3.71
C HIS A 257 3.82 -23.51 -2.36
N TYR A 258 3.03 -22.45 -2.33
CA TYR A 258 2.31 -21.99 -1.15
C TYR A 258 0.84 -21.79 -1.49
N GLN A 259 0.01 -21.72 -0.45
CA GLN A 259 -1.41 -21.40 -0.57
C GLN A 259 -1.86 -20.52 0.59
N PHE A 260 -2.71 -19.54 0.32
CA PHE A 260 -3.38 -18.72 1.33
C PHE A 260 -4.79 -18.34 0.85
N GLU A 261 -5.63 -17.81 1.73
CA GLU A 261 -6.99 -17.35 1.40
C GLU A 261 -7.06 -15.83 1.38
N THR A 262 -7.86 -15.30 0.46
CA THR A 262 -8.20 -13.87 0.41
C THR A 262 -9.57 -13.69 1.06
N ASP A 263 -9.66 -12.89 2.11
CA ASP A 263 -10.88 -12.73 2.93
C ASP A 263 -11.53 -11.35 2.78
N MET A 264 -10.81 -10.38 2.21
CA MET A 264 -11.23 -8.99 2.11
C MET A 264 -10.91 -8.40 0.74
N ASP A 265 -11.69 -7.40 0.34
CA ASP A 265 -11.36 -6.56 -0.81
C ASP A 265 -10.15 -5.67 -0.48
N GLY A 266 -9.24 -5.49 -1.44
CA GLY A 266 -8.13 -4.56 -1.33
C GLY A 266 -6.81 -5.11 -1.86
N LEU A 267 -5.72 -4.45 -1.44
CA LEU A 267 -4.37 -4.78 -1.87
C LEU A 267 -3.66 -5.65 -0.83
N TYR A 268 -3.33 -6.88 -1.22
CA TYR A 268 -2.50 -7.79 -0.45
C TYR A 268 -1.04 -7.62 -0.86
N GLU A 269 -0.14 -7.66 0.12
CA GLU A 269 1.31 -7.62 -0.09
C GLU A 269 1.91 -8.99 0.20
N ILE A 270 2.48 -9.61 -0.83
CA ILE A 270 3.03 -10.97 -0.77
C ILE A 270 4.54 -10.84 -0.83
N ARG A 271 5.23 -11.21 0.25
CA ARG A 271 6.69 -11.21 0.35
C ARG A 271 7.21 -12.64 0.40
N PHE A 272 8.02 -13.01 -0.57
CA PHE A 272 8.89 -14.17 -0.46
C PHE A 272 10.19 -13.74 0.23
N VAL A 273 10.44 -14.32 1.40
CA VAL A 273 11.48 -13.88 2.31
C VAL A 273 12.36 -15.05 2.73
N ALA A 274 13.58 -14.76 3.15
CA ALA A 274 14.44 -15.68 3.88
C ALA A 274 14.76 -15.11 5.27
N ASP A 275 15.41 -15.93 6.10
CA ASP A 275 15.84 -15.53 7.44
C ASP A 275 14.64 -15.01 8.26
N ALA A 276 13.50 -15.68 8.08
CA ALA A 276 12.23 -15.41 8.74
C ALA A 276 11.76 -13.94 8.66
N GLY A 277 12.03 -13.30 7.52
CA GLY A 277 11.55 -11.97 7.16
C GLY A 277 12.65 -10.93 7.04
N ALA A 278 13.87 -11.21 7.50
CA ALA A 278 14.99 -10.27 7.43
C ALA A 278 15.47 -10.04 6.01
N ARG A 279 15.47 -11.09 5.18
CA ARG A 279 15.86 -11.00 3.77
C ARG A 279 14.65 -10.93 2.87
N LEU A 280 14.59 -9.94 2.00
CA LEU A 280 13.54 -9.84 0.98
C LEU A 280 14.06 -10.42 -0.34
N LEU A 281 13.44 -11.51 -0.81
CA LEU A 281 13.83 -12.16 -2.06
C LEU A 281 12.94 -11.72 -3.22
N ALA A 282 11.63 -11.62 -2.96
CA ALA A 282 10.67 -11.06 -3.89
C ALA A 282 9.44 -10.48 -3.19
N LEU A 283 8.75 -9.55 -3.84
CA LEU A 283 7.52 -8.91 -3.42
C LEU A 283 6.57 -8.83 -4.62
N ARG A 284 5.32 -9.26 -4.44
CA ARG A 284 4.23 -9.07 -5.40
C ARG A 284 3.02 -8.48 -4.70
N LEU A 285 2.40 -7.51 -5.34
CA LEU A 285 1.12 -6.95 -4.90
C LEU A 285 -0.02 -7.69 -5.62
N LEU A 286 -1.08 -8.02 -4.87
CA LEU A 286 -2.27 -8.69 -5.38
C LEU A 286 -3.49 -7.84 -5.06
N ARG A 287 -4.20 -7.39 -6.09
CA ARG A 287 -5.49 -6.72 -5.92
C ARG A 287 -6.58 -7.77 -5.90
N VAL A 288 -7.31 -7.83 -4.80
CA VAL A 288 -8.53 -8.63 -4.63
C VAL A 288 -9.70 -7.67 -4.71
N ALA A 289 -10.63 -7.94 -5.61
CA ALA A 289 -11.82 -7.12 -5.77
C ALA A 289 -12.97 -7.97 -6.27
N ARG A 290 -14.16 -7.73 -5.72
CA ARG A 290 -15.40 -8.21 -6.34
C ARG A 290 -15.61 -7.50 -7.68
N ASP A 291 -16.04 -8.26 -8.68
CA ASP A 291 -16.51 -7.69 -9.94
C ASP A 291 -17.79 -6.88 -9.68
N VAL A 292 -17.67 -5.55 -9.68
CA VAL A 292 -18.84 -4.68 -9.69
C VAL A 292 -19.23 -4.43 -11.13
N GLN A 293 -20.12 -5.25 -11.67
CA GLN A 293 -20.76 -4.96 -12.94
C GLN A 293 -21.74 -3.81 -12.72
N ILE A 294 -21.30 -2.57 -12.99
CA ILE A 294 -22.22 -1.43 -13.09
C ILE A 294 -23.03 -1.67 -14.36
N VAL A 295 -24.21 -2.27 -14.24
CA VAL A 295 -25.18 -2.30 -15.34
C VAL A 295 -25.69 -0.87 -15.50
N PRO A 296 -25.40 -0.16 -16.60
CA PRO A 296 -26.00 1.15 -16.84
C PRO A 296 -27.47 0.91 -17.12
N SER A 297 -28.34 1.08 -16.11
CA SER A 297 -29.77 1.09 -16.36
C SER A 297 -30.14 2.48 -16.87
N SER A 298 -30.31 2.62 -18.19
CA SER A 298 -30.97 3.79 -18.78
C SER A 298 -32.48 3.82 -18.50
N SER A 299 -33.01 2.75 -17.89
CA SER A 299 -34.40 2.65 -17.46
C SER A 299 -34.64 3.56 -16.26
N ALA A 300 -35.64 4.43 -16.41
CA ALA A 300 -36.10 5.23 -15.29
C ALA A 300 -36.65 4.34 -14.16
N ARG A 301 -36.54 4.80 -12.91
CA ARG A 301 -37.07 4.11 -11.73
C ARG A 301 -38.56 3.75 -11.86
N MET A 302 -39.32 4.51 -12.65
CA MET A 302 -40.74 4.31 -12.94
C MET A 302 -40.95 4.47 -14.44
N ASP A 303 -41.73 3.58 -15.05
CA ASP A 303 -42.15 3.71 -16.44
C ASP A 303 -43.40 4.60 -16.52
N TYR A 304 -43.24 5.85 -16.96
CA TYR A 304 -44.34 6.82 -17.09
C TYR A 304 -44.28 7.57 -18.42
N LYS A 305 -45.45 8.03 -18.89
CA LYS A 305 -45.60 8.86 -20.09
C LYS A 305 -44.90 10.19 -19.85
N ARG A 306 -43.78 10.46 -20.54
CA ARG A 306 -43.05 11.72 -20.43
C ARG A 306 -43.54 12.68 -21.51
N ILE A 307 -44.00 13.86 -21.09
CA ILE A 307 -44.37 14.96 -21.98
C ILE A 307 -43.40 16.11 -21.71
N TYR A 308 -42.71 16.55 -22.75
CA TYR A 308 -41.71 17.61 -22.70
C TYR A 308 -42.17 18.79 -23.57
N VAL A 309 -42.46 19.92 -22.93
CA VAL A 309 -42.72 21.19 -23.60
C VAL A 309 -41.37 21.84 -23.89
N LEU A 310 -40.99 21.81 -25.17
CA LEU A 310 -39.73 22.30 -25.67
C LEU A 310 -39.88 23.75 -26.14
N LEU A 311 -39.36 24.67 -25.36
CA LEU A 311 -39.38 26.11 -25.64
C LEU A 311 -38.24 26.49 -26.59
N PRO A 312 -38.47 27.42 -27.55
CA PRO A 312 -37.43 27.85 -28.47
C PRO A 312 -36.37 28.71 -27.78
N PRO A 313 -35.15 28.81 -28.34
CA PRO A 313 -34.08 29.67 -27.79
C PRO A 313 -34.47 31.15 -27.70
N THR A 314 -35.47 31.57 -28.46
CA THR A 314 -36.00 32.95 -28.45
C THR A 314 -37.03 33.20 -27.36
N ALA A 315 -37.45 32.18 -26.60
CA ALA A 315 -38.46 32.34 -25.55
C ALA A 315 -37.92 33.13 -24.37
N ASP A 316 -38.67 34.15 -23.95
CA ASP A 316 -38.40 34.91 -22.72
C ASP A 316 -39.16 34.32 -21.51
N GLU A 317 -39.04 34.98 -20.36
CA GLU A 317 -39.66 34.54 -19.10
C GLU A 317 -41.19 34.39 -19.20
N SER A 318 -41.85 35.22 -20.02
CA SER A 318 -43.31 35.17 -20.17
C SER A 318 -43.78 33.86 -20.82
N TRP A 319 -43.02 33.36 -21.79
CA TRP A 319 -43.27 32.06 -22.43
C TRP A 319 -43.03 30.89 -21.48
N LEU A 320 -42.01 30.98 -20.62
CA LEU A 320 -41.75 29.97 -19.59
C LEU A 320 -42.88 29.91 -18.56
N LEU A 321 -43.37 31.07 -18.11
CA LEU A 321 -44.50 31.15 -17.17
C LEU A 321 -45.79 30.61 -17.79
N ALA A 322 -46.08 30.94 -19.04
CA ALA A 322 -47.22 30.40 -19.78
C ALA A 322 -47.15 28.88 -19.92
N ALA A 323 -45.98 28.35 -20.29
CA ALA A 323 -45.76 26.90 -20.36
C ALA A 323 -45.96 26.24 -18.99
N ALA A 324 -45.46 26.85 -17.91
CA ALA A 324 -45.60 26.34 -16.55
C ALA A 324 -47.06 26.31 -16.07
N ARG A 325 -47.83 27.37 -16.35
CA ARG A 325 -49.26 27.45 -16.02
C ARG A 325 -50.07 26.43 -16.81
N GLY A 326 -49.93 26.42 -18.13
CA GLY A 326 -50.67 25.51 -19.02
C GLY A 326 -50.35 24.04 -18.79
N SER A 327 -49.12 23.74 -18.37
CA SER A 327 -48.67 22.37 -18.09
C SER A 327 -48.90 21.90 -16.66
N PHE A 328 -49.38 22.76 -15.75
CA PHE A 328 -49.40 22.47 -14.32
C PHE A 328 -50.20 21.19 -14.04
N ASP A 329 -51.46 21.12 -14.47
CA ASP A 329 -52.34 19.98 -14.18
C ASP A 329 -51.83 18.66 -14.77
N GLY A 330 -51.25 18.70 -15.97
CA GLY A 330 -50.64 17.56 -16.64
C GLY A 330 -49.24 17.18 -16.14
N ARG A 331 -48.63 18.01 -15.27
CA ARG A 331 -47.26 17.86 -14.74
C ARG A 331 -46.21 17.67 -15.84
N PHE A 332 -46.33 18.39 -16.96
CA PHE A 332 -45.37 18.25 -18.06
C PHE A 332 -43.99 18.81 -17.68
N THR A 333 -42.94 18.21 -18.26
CA THR A 333 -41.59 18.74 -18.14
C THR A 333 -41.43 19.92 -19.09
N ILE A 334 -40.76 20.99 -18.66
CA ILE A 334 -40.49 22.16 -19.50
C ILE A 334 -38.98 22.33 -19.60
N GLY A 335 -38.49 22.64 -20.79
CA GLY A 335 -37.10 23.03 -20.96
C GLY A 335 -36.74 23.43 -22.37
N PHE A 336 -35.44 23.54 -22.61
CA PHE A 336 -34.87 24.23 -23.77
C PHE A 336 -33.88 23.37 -24.56
N SER A 337 -33.82 22.06 -24.28
CA SER A 337 -32.89 21.13 -24.92
C SER A 337 -33.67 20.09 -25.72
N ALA A 338 -33.45 20.06 -27.04
CA ALA A 338 -34.04 19.06 -27.92
C ALA A 338 -33.56 17.64 -27.55
N ASP A 339 -32.31 17.52 -27.09
CA ASP A 339 -31.75 16.25 -26.65
C ASP A 339 -32.43 15.77 -25.37
N ASP A 340 -32.62 16.64 -24.37
CA ASP A 340 -33.31 16.29 -23.11
C ASP A 340 -34.78 15.88 -23.33
N ALA A 341 -35.39 16.46 -24.37
CA ALA A 341 -36.74 16.15 -24.80
C ALA A 341 -36.84 14.74 -25.45
N GLY A 342 -35.76 14.27 -26.08
CA GLY A 342 -35.72 13.00 -26.81
C GLY A 342 -35.14 11.81 -26.03
N ILE A 343 -34.21 12.01 -25.10
CA ILE A 343 -33.50 10.93 -24.40
C ILE A 343 -34.36 10.18 -23.34
N GLY A 344 -33.93 8.95 -23.06
CA GLY A 344 -34.41 8.08 -21.98
C GLY A 344 -35.28 6.92 -22.45
N ASP A 345 -35.22 5.81 -21.70
CA ASP A 345 -35.96 4.58 -21.99
C ASP A 345 -37.29 4.59 -21.21
N PHE A 346 -38.32 5.17 -21.84
CA PHE A 346 -39.65 5.36 -21.28
C PHE A 346 -40.71 4.80 -22.24
N GLY A 347 -41.80 4.25 -21.71
CA GLY A 347 -42.86 3.61 -22.49
C GLY A 347 -43.54 4.52 -23.53
N ALA A 348 -43.61 5.84 -23.29
CA ALA A 348 -43.99 6.82 -24.31
C ALA A 348 -43.38 8.21 -24.07
N ARG A 349 -42.70 8.75 -25.08
CA ARG A 349 -42.07 10.09 -25.05
C ARG A 349 -42.80 11.02 -26.00
N PHE A 350 -43.31 12.13 -25.47
CA PHE A 350 -43.99 13.18 -26.23
C PHE A 350 -43.18 14.46 -26.16
N VAL A 351 -42.95 15.07 -27.32
CA VAL A 351 -42.30 16.39 -27.42
C VAL A 351 -43.29 17.35 -28.02
N ILE A 352 -43.68 18.35 -27.24
CA ILE A 352 -44.48 19.49 -27.69
C ILE A 352 -43.49 20.60 -28.02
N ALA A 353 -43.20 20.80 -29.30
CA ALA A 353 -42.25 21.83 -29.74
C ALA A 353 -42.96 23.16 -29.96
N VAL A 354 -42.67 24.15 -29.12
CA VAL A 354 -43.25 25.49 -29.19
C VAL A 354 -42.51 26.31 -30.24
N ASN A 355 -43.25 26.88 -31.19
CA ASN A 355 -42.74 27.72 -32.27
C ASN A 355 -41.47 27.12 -32.90
N PRO A 356 -41.51 25.88 -33.43
CA PRO A 356 -40.31 25.13 -33.86
C PRO A 356 -39.52 25.82 -34.97
N HIS A 357 -40.15 26.76 -35.68
CA HIS A 357 -39.53 27.61 -36.70
C HIS A 357 -38.55 28.66 -36.11
N HIS A 358 -38.54 28.88 -34.79
CA HIS A 358 -37.58 29.74 -34.10
C HIS A 358 -36.29 29.00 -33.69
N TRP A 359 -36.17 27.71 -34.01
CA TRP A 359 -34.95 26.94 -33.79
C TRP A 359 -33.96 27.11 -34.96
N PRO A 360 -32.63 27.22 -34.68
CA PRO A 360 -31.61 27.37 -35.73
C PRO A 360 -31.59 26.23 -36.75
N GLU A 361 -31.82 25.00 -36.27
CA GLU A 361 -32.19 23.86 -37.09
C GLU A 361 -33.70 23.70 -36.94
N VAL A 362 -34.46 23.77 -38.04
CA VAL A 362 -35.91 23.63 -37.97
C VAL A 362 -36.23 22.27 -37.33
N LEU A 363 -36.76 22.29 -36.11
CA LEU A 363 -37.12 21.06 -35.41
C LEU A 363 -38.36 20.46 -36.06
N THR A 364 -38.19 19.28 -36.64
CA THR A 364 -39.26 18.53 -37.31
C THR A 364 -39.46 17.17 -36.66
N ALA A 365 -40.60 16.54 -36.97
CA ALA A 365 -40.82 15.14 -36.64
C ALA A 365 -39.74 14.21 -37.22
N SER A 366 -39.20 14.51 -38.41
CA SER A 366 -38.14 13.71 -39.03
C SER A 366 -36.81 13.82 -38.27
N TRP A 367 -36.47 14.99 -37.73
CA TRP A 367 -35.30 15.18 -36.88
C TRP A 367 -35.39 14.31 -35.63
N PHE A 368 -36.53 14.37 -34.91
CA PHE A 368 -36.73 13.51 -33.74
C PHE A 368 -36.77 12.02 -34.08
N GLN A 369 -37.36 11.62 -35.20
CA GLN A 369 -37.37 10.21 -35.61
C GLN A 369 -35.96 9.70 -35.94
N GLN A 370 -35.09 10.54 -36.50
CA GLN A 370 -33.72 10.20 -36.85
C GLN A 370 -32.81 10.10 -35.60
N HIS A 371 -32.92 11.05 -34.67
CA HIS A 371 -32.04 11.16 -33.52
C HIS A 371 -32.56 10.46 -32.27
N TYR A 372 -33.89 10.39 -32.11
CA TYR A 372 -34.60 9.84 -30.96
C TYR A 372 -35.82 8.99 -31.37
N PRO A 373 -35.61 7.81 -32.00
CA PRO A 373 -36.70 6.98 -32.50
C PRO A 373 -37.76 6.66 -31.44
N GLY A 374 -39.04 6.78 -31.81
CA GLY A 374 -40.17 6.51 -30.92
C GLY A 374 -40.68 7.72 -30.12
N VAL A 375 -40.09 8.90 -30.31
CA VAL A 375 -40.66 10.17 -29.84
C VAL A 375 -41.90 10.54 -30.66
N LYS A 376 -42.99 10.88 -29.98
CA LYS A 376 -44.20 11.48 -30.57
C LYS A 376 -44.06 13.00 -30.59
N PHE A 377 -43.77 13.55 -31.76
CA PHE A 377 -43.57 14.98 -31.96
C PHE A 377 -44.89 15.71 -32.26
N THR A 378 -45.17 16.80 -31.53
CA THR A 378 -46.32 17.69 -31.75
C THR A 378 -45.83 19.14 -31.83
N PRO A 379 -45.91 19.81 -32.99
CA PRO A 379 -45.59 21.23 -33.08
C PRO A 379 -46.77 22.07 -32.60
N VAL A 380 -46.50 23.11 -31.81
CA VAL A 380 -47.47 24.16 -31.47
C VAL A 380 -46.96 25.50 -31.96
N VAL A 381 -47.80 26.23 -32.70
CA VAL A 381 -47.51 27.60 -33.15
C VAL A 381 -48.43 28.53 -32.37
N ALA A 382 -47.85 29.38 -31.54
CA ALA A 382 -48.53 30.33 -30.66
C ALA A 382 -47.98 31.73 -30.94
N ASN A 383 -48.87 32.73 -31.08
CA ASN A 383 -48.48 34.10 -31.41
C ASN A 383 -48.14 34.90 -30.14
N ALA A 384 -48.79 34.56 -29.01
CA ALA A 384 -48.54 35.13 -27.70
C ALA A 384 -48.42 34.04 -26.61
N PRO A 385 -47.78 34.31 -25.46
CA PRO A 385 -47.69 33.37 -24.35
C PRO A 385 -49.05 32.84 -23.88
N GLU A 386 -50.09 33.69 -23.87
CA GLU A 386 -51.44 33.31 -23.47
C GLU A 386 -52.05 32.25 -24.39
N ASP A 387 -51.71 32.28 -25.69
CA ASP A 387 -52.14 31.26 -26.66
C ASP A 387 -51.52 29.91 -26.32
N LEU A 388 -50.25 29.89 -25.92
CA LEU A 388 -49.56 28.67 -25.50
C LEU A 388 -50.14 28.11 -24.19
N GLU A 389 -50.39 28.98 -23.20
CA GLU A 389 -51.00 28.58 -21.94
C GLU A 389 -52.36 27.90 -22.18
N ALA A 390 -53.24 28.55 -22.96
CA ALA A 390 -54.55 28.02 -23.31
C ALA A 390 -54.47 26.73 -24.13
N TRP A 391 -53.52 26.63 -25.07
CA TRP A 391 -53.33 25.43 -25.87
C TRP A 391 -52.89 24.24 -25.01
N LEU A 392 -51.91 24.43 -24.13
CA LEU A 392 -51.39 23.39 -23.23
C LEU A 392 -52.45 22.93 -22.23
N HIS A 393 -53.26 23.84 -21.70
CA HIS A 393 -54.34 23.50 -20.76
C HIS A 393 -55.38 22.57 -21.39
N ASN A 394 -55.66 22.76 -22.69
CA ASN A 394 -56.63 21.95 -23.44
C ASN A 394 -55.99 20.76 -24.16
N TRP A 395 -54.68 20.57 -24.05
CA TRP A 395 -53.99 19.49 -24.72
C TRP A 395 -54.27 18.17 -24.01
N THR A 396 -55.12 17.35 -24.63
CA THR A 396 -55.45 16.01 -24.14
C THR A 396 -54.53 14.92 -24.72
N GLY A 397 -53.75 15.29 -25.75
CA GLY A 397 -52.65 14.48 -26.28
C GLY A 397 -52.99 13.02 -26.49
N ASP A 398 -54.09 12.73 -27.21
CA ASP A 398 -54.71 11.41 -27.42
C ASP A 398 -54.22 10.38 -26.40
N LEU A 399 -54.88 10.40 -25.23
CA LEU A 399 -54.58 9.65 -24.00
C LEU A 399 -54.00 8.26 -24.24
#